data_AF-A0ABD6Z0B7-F1
#
_entry.id   AF-A0ABD6Z0B7-F1
#
_cell.length_a   1.000
_cell.length_b   1.000
_cell.length_c   1.000
_cell.angle_alpha   90.00
_cell.angle_beta   90.00
_cell.angle_gamma   90.00
#
_symmetry.space_group_name_H-M   'P 1'
#
loop_
_entity.id
_entity.type
_entity.pdbx_description
1 polymer ?
#
loop_
_entity_poly.entity_id
_entity_poly.type
_entity_poly.pdbx_seq_one_letter_code
_entity_poly.pdbx_strand_id
1 'polypeptide(L)'
;MTKPAEWYQGKAGRAEHLVYLNKEAKELEKLIHGDKTMIIRGPAGRKSPLGGRAKINDLVYFVETGGDLTITHRGIIANVIESEKMTKEESIDFVKRYEKELNLSKKQVDRWAGKKYLAVYEIAELEEITPFQYNREKNMDDWVITDDINKIKL
;
A
#
# COMPACT_ATOMS: atom_id res chain seq x y z
N MET A 1 3.41 23.44 -19.92
CA MET A 1 4.11 22.16 -19.71
C MET A 1 4.42 22.04 -18.23
N THR A 2 3.60 21.30 -17.50
CA THR A 2 3.77 21.06 -16.05
C THR A 2 4.95 20.10 -15.86
N LYS A 3 5.99 20.54 -15.14
CA LYS A 3 7.10 19.66 -14.74
C LYS A 3 6.51 18.45 -13.98
N PRO A 4 6.91 17.20 -14.29
CA PRO A 4 6.59 16.07 -13.44
C PRO A 4 7.18 16.35 -12.06
N ALA A 5 6.40 16.10 -11.03
CA ALA A 5 6.74 16.42 -9.66
C ALA A 5 7.88 15.47 -9.19
N GLU A 6 9.12 15.97 -9.10
CA GLU A 6 10.38 15.27 -8.74
C GLU A 6 10.46 14.85 -7.25
N TRP A 7 9.35 14.52 -6.59
CA TRP A 7 9.32 14.69 -5.12
C TRP A 7 9.76 13.52 -4.24
N TYR A 8 10.05 12.32 -4.76
CA TYR A 8 10.46 11.19 -3.91
C TYR A 8 11.33 10.15 -4.65
N GLN A 9 12.24 10.58 -5.52
CA GLN A 9 13.19 9.64 -6.15
C GLN A 9 14.48 9.62 -5.33
N GLY A 10 14.77 8.50 -4.67
CA GLY A 10 16.08 8.25 -4.07
C GLY A 10 17.17 8.20 -5.16
N LYS A 11 18.45 8.05 -4.76
CA LYS A 11 19.61 8.08 -5.69
C LYS A 11 19.54 7.09 -6.87
N ALA A 12 18.66 6.08 -6.79
CA ALA A 12 18.42 5.07 -7.83
C ALA A 12 17.16 5.32 -8.70
N GLY A 13 16.49 6.48 -8.57
CA GLY A 13 15.30 6.83 -9.39
C GLY A 13 13.97 6.21 -8.94
N ARG A 14 13.95 5.49 -7.81
CA ARG A 14 12.77 4.83 -7.23
C ARG A 14 12.42 5.44 -5.87
N ALA A 15 11.14 5.41 -5.51
CA ALA A 15 10.68 5.78 -4.17
C ALA A 15 10.66 4.55 -3.26
N GLU A 16 10.69 4.79 -1.95
CA GLU A 16 10.50 3.77 -0.93
C GLU A 16 9.21 4.05 -0.16
N HIS A 17 8.46 3.01 0.15
CA HIS A 17 7.15 3.10 0.78
C HIS A 17 7.14 2.29 2.06
N LEU A 18 6.45 2.78 3.09
CA LEU A 18 6.08 1.99 4.25
C LEU A 18 4.56 1.89 4.32
N VAL A 19 4.04 0.67 4.38
CA VAL A 19 2.61 0.40 4.24
C VAL A 19 2.10 -0.38 5.43
N TYR A 20 1.03 0.13 6.04
CA TYR A 20 0.37 -0.54 7.14
C TYR A 20 -0.48 -1.72 6.65
N LEU A 21 -0.24 -2.90 7.18
CA LEU A 21 -1.03 -4.10 6.93
C LEU A 21 -1.93 -4.39 8.13
N ASN A 22 -3.16 -4.82 7.86
CA ASN A 22 -4.12 -5.15 8.90
C ASN A 22 -3.74 -6.48 9.58
N LYS A 23 -3.27 -6.37 10.82
CA LYS A 23 -2.88 -7.51 11.67
C LYS A 23 -4.02 -8.48 11.95
N GLU A 24 -5.21 -7.97 12.29
CA GLU A 24 -6.38 -8.82 12.55
C GLU A 24 -6.77 -9.66 11.33
N ALA A 25 -6.56 -9.12 10.13
CA ALA A 25 -6.86 -9.79 8.86
C ALA A 25 -5.70 -10.66 8.33
N LYS A 26 -4.57 -10.71 9.04
CA LYS A 26 -3.35 -11.46 8.68
C LYS A 26 -2.84 -11.14 7.28
N GLU A 27 -2.83 -9.84 6.93
CA GLU A 27 -2.46 -9.43 5.58
C GLU A 27 -0.99 -9.74 5.23
N LEU A 28 -0.08 -9.62 6.21
CA LEU A 28 1.34 -9.92 5.98
C LEU A 28 1.53 -11.41 5.73
N GLU A 29 0.95 -12.27 6.56
CA GLU A 29 1.06 -13.73 6.40
C GLU A 29 0.44 -14.19 5.07
N LYS A 30 -0.68 -13.59 4.66
CA LYS A 30 -1.27 -13.88 3.34
C LYS A 30 -0.38 -13.47 2.18
N LEU A 31 0.34 -12.34 2.28
CA LEU A 31 1.34 -11.95 1.27
C LEU A 31 2.48 -12.97 1.24
N ILE A 32 2.99 -13.38 2.40
CA ILE A 32 4.08 -14.37 2.52
C ILE A 32 3.69 -15.71 1.91
N HIS A 33 2.46 -16.18 2.12
CA HIS A 33 1.98 -17.45 1.55
C HIS A 33 1.51 -17.35 0.09
N GLY A 34 1.42 -16.14 -0.47
CA GLY A 34 0.87 -15.92 -1.82
C GLY A 34 -0.66 -16.01 -1.91
N ASP A 35 -1.35 -16.13 -0.78
CA ASP A 35 -2.82 -16.10 -0.70
C ASP A 35 -3.39 -14.71 -1.01
N LYS A 36 -2.55 -13.67 -0.92
CA LYS A 36 -2.81 -12.27 -1.27
C LYS A 36 -1.62 -11.78 -2.07
N THR A 37 -1.86 -11.01 -3.11
CA THR A 37 -0.80 -10.41 -3.96
C THR A 37 -0.98 -8.91 -4.14
N MET A 38 -2.16 -8.36 -3.83
CA MET A 38 -2.45 -6.94 -3.96
C MET A 38 -2.83 -6.27 -2.64
N ILE A 39 -2.43 -5.02 -2.48
CA ILE A 39 -2.82 -4.14 -1.38
C ILE A 39 -3.80 -3.09 -1.91
N ILE A 40 -4.89 -2.84 -1.18
CA ILE A 40 -5.90 -1.83 -1.54
C ILE A 40 -5.80 -0.59 -0.66
N ARG A 41 -6.01 0.59 -1.25
CA ARG A 41 -6.19 1.86 -0.54
C ARG A 41 -7.36 2.65 -1.10
N GLY A 42 -7.97 3.46 -0.24
CA GLY A 42 -9.14 4.26 -0.59
C GLY A 42 -9.36 5.38 0.43
N PRO A 43 -9.05 6.65 0.10
CA PRO A 43 -9.19 7.75 1.04
C PRO A 43 -10.68 7.98 1.34
N ALA A 44 -10.98 8.67 2.44
CA ALA A 44 -12.31 9.25 2.65
C ALA A 44 -12.53 10.53 1.81
N GLY A 45 -11.47 11.02 1.17
CA GLY A 45 -11.42 12.28 0.43
C GLY A 45 -11.94 12.22 -1.01
N ARG A 46 -11.66 13.30 -1.76
CA ARG A 46 -12.18 13.54 -3.13
C ARG A 46 -11.22 13.19 -4.27
N LYS A 47 -10.11 12.49 -4.00
CA LYS A 47 -9.03 12.22 -4.96
C LYS A 47 -8.51 10.77 -4.85
N SER A 48 -7.72 10.33 -5.83
CA SER A 48 -6.98 9.06 -5.81
C SER A 48 -6.13 8.91 -4.54
N PRO A 49 -5.95 7.70 -3.95
CA PRO A 49 -5.26 7.51 -2.68
C PRO A 49 -3.85 8.09 -2.65
N LEU A 50 -3.00 7.70 -3.60
CA LEU A 50 -1.63 8.19 -3.68
C LEU A 50 -1.44 9.21 -4.80
N GLY A 51 -2.32 9.24 -5.80
CA GLY A 51 -2.30 10.26 -6.85
C GLY A 51 -1.04 10.15 -7.70
N GLY A 52 -0.71 8.93 -8.12
CA GLY A 52 0.48 8.62 -8.93
C GLY A 52 1.83 8.69 -8.18
N ARG A 53 1.83 8.78 -6.85
CA ARG A 53 3.08 8.82 -6.05
C ARG A 53 3.72 7.45 -5.82
N ALA A 54 3.00 6.35 -6.05
CA ALA A 54 3.54 5.01 -6.09
C ALA A 54 3.67 4.54 -7.53
N LYS A 55 4.82 3.97 -7.88
CA LYS A 55 5.18 3.56 -9.24
C LYS A 55 5.64 2.12 -9.26
N ILE A 56 5.54 1.51 -10.44
CA ILE A 56 6.13 0.20 -10.70
C ILE A 56 7.64 0.28 -10.43
N ASN A 57 8.20 -0.76 -9.81
CA ASN A 57 9.59 -0.88 -9.33
C ASN A 57 9.95 -0.08 -8.06
N ASP A 58 9.01 0.63 -7.44
CA ASP A 58 9.23 1.18 -6.11
C ASP A 58 9.34 0.08 -5.05
N LEU A 59 10.13 0.33 -4.01
CA LEU A 59 10.28 -0.59 -2.88
C LEU A 59 9.17 -0.34 -1.85
N VAL A 60 8.58 -1.40 -1.32
CA VAL A 60 7.55 -1.31 -0.29
C VAL A 60 7.89 -2.17 0.91
N TYR A 61 7.89 -1.56 2.08
CA TYR A 61 8.12 -2.17 3.38
C TYR A 61 6.79 -2.30 4.12
N PHE A 62 6.66 -3.34 4.94
CA PHE A 62 5.40 -3.65 5.62
C PHE A 62 5.52 -3.50 7.13
N VAL A 63 4.53 -2.83 7.72
CA VAL A 63 4.37 -2.72 9.17
C VAL A 63 2.95 -3.09 9.55
N GLU A 64 2.75 -3.78 10.66
CA GLU A 64 1.41 -4.20 11.08
C GLU A 64 0.70 -3.16 11.95
N THR A 65 -0.60 -2.94 11.68
CA THR A 65 -1.44 -2.10 12.55
C THR A 65 -1.55 -2.68 13.95
N GLY A 66 -1.30 -1.87 14.99
CA GLY A 66 -1.37 -2.33 16.38
C GLY A 66 -0.23 -3.30 16.78
N GLY A 67 0.77 -3.48 15.91
CA GLY A 67 1.99 -4.20 16.23
C GLY A 67 3.00 -3.36 17.02
N ASP A 68 4.19 -3.92 17.19
CA ASP A 68 5.36 -3.29 17.83
C ASP A 68 6.14 -2.37 16.88
N LEU A 69 5.57 -2.09 15.70
CA LEU A 69 6.18 -1.30 14.62
C LEU A 69 7.47 -1.93 14.05
N THR A 70 7.66 -3.24 14.21
CA THR A 70 8.77 -3.96 13.59
C THR A 70 8.47 -4.24 12.12
N ILE A 71 9.45 -3.94 11.27
CA ILE A 71 9.45 -4.24 9.83
C ILE A 71 10.38 -5.43 9.62
N THR A 72 9.86 -6.47 8.98
CA THR A 72 10.58 -7.73 8.74
C THR A 72 10.64 -8.13 7.27
N HIS A 73 9.78 -7.54 6.43
CA HIS A 73 9.66 -7.90 5.03
C HIS A 73 9.53 -6.66 4.15
N ARG A 74 9.96 -6.81 2.90
CA ARG A 74 9.70 -5.85 1.84
C ARG A 74 9.31 -6.56 0.55
N GLY A 75 8.88 -5.80 -0.44
CA GLY A 75 8.65 -6.27 -1.80
C GLY A 75 8.78 -5.12 -2.79
N ILE A 76 8.38 -5.39 -4.03
CA ILE A 76 8.40 -4.45 -5.15
C ILE A 76 6.98 -4.25 -5.66
N ILE A 77 6.61 -3.01 -5.95
CA ILE A 77 5.36 -2.71 -6.64
C ILE A 77 5.48 -3.17 -8.10
N ALA A 78 4.77 -4.23 -8.46
CA ALA A 78 4.77 -4.82 -9.81
C ALA A 78 3.74 -4.15 -10.73
N ASN A 79 2.63 -3.69 -10.17
CA ASN A 79 1.55 -3.05 -10.90
C ASN A 79 0.80 -2.03 -10.02
N VAL A 80 0.28 -0.99 -10.65
CA VAL A 80 -0.49 0.07 -9.99
C VAL A 80 -1.76 0.33 -10.79
N ILE A 81 -2.90 0.19 -10.13
CA ILE A 81 -4.20 0.47 -10.73
C ILE A 81 -4.93 1.45 -9.83
N GLU A 82 -5.05 2.69 -10.29
CA GLU A 82 -5.83 3.74 -9.63
C GLU A 82 -7.15 3.93 -10.37
N SER A 83 -8.26 3.99 -9.63
CA SER A 83 -9.56 4.27 -10.22
C SER A 83 -9.73 5.78 -10.47
N GLU A 84 -10.47 6.11 -11.52
CA GLU A 84 -11.16 7.39 -11.59
C GLU A 84 -12.28 7.45 -10.53
N LYS A 85 -13.02 8.57 -10.52
CA LYS A 85 -14.19 8.70 -9.64
C LYS A 85 -15.25 7.67 -10.00
N MET A 86 -15.59 6.82 -9.05
CA MET A 86 -16.59 5.77 -9.17
C MET A 86 -17.91 6.12 -8.47
N THR A 87 -18.99 5.58 -8.99
CA THR A 87 -20.26 5.32 -8.28
C THR A 87 -20.08 4.23 -7.22
N LYS A 88 -21.11 3.99 -6.40
CA LYS A 88 -21.04 2.95 -5.36
C LYS A 88 -20.94 1.56 -5.99
N GLU A 89 -21.71 1.33 -7.04
CA GLU A 89 -21.80 0.08 -7.78
C GLU A 89 -20.47 -0.21 -8.47
N GLU A 90 -19.90 0.75 -9.20
CA GLU A 90 -18.57 0.62 -9.83
C GLU A 90 -17.47 0.32 -8.79
N SER A 91 -17.55 0.91 -7.60
CA SER A 91 -16.62 0.64 -6.50
C SER A 91 -16.74 -0.79 -5.98
N ILE A 92 -17.95 -1.31 -5.84
CA ILE A 92 -18.19 -2.71 -5.46
C ILE A 92 -17.62 -3.64 -6.52
N ASP A 93 -17.87 -3.36 -7.80
CA ASP A 93 -17.36 -4.14 -8.92
C ASP A 93 -15.83 -4.08 -9.01
N PHE A 94 -15.22 -2.92 -8.68
CA PHE A 94 -13.76 -2.79 -8.61
C PHE A 94 -13.16 -3.69 -7.53
N VAL A 95 -13.74 -3.72 -6.32
CA VAL A 95 -13.27 -4.62 -5.25
C VAL A 95 -13.44 -6.08 -5.66
N LYS A 96 -14.58 -6.41 -6.28
CA LYS A 96 -14.88 -7.78 -6.74
C LYS A 96 -13.94 -8.25 -7.85
N ARG A 97 -13.54 -7.36 -8.76
CA ARG A 97 -12.60 -7.67 -9.85
C ARG A 97 -11.26 -8.20 -9.34
N TYR A 98 -10.79 -7.71 -8.20
CA TYR A 98 -9.53 -8.11 -7.58
C TYR A 98 -9.72 -8.95 -6.31
N GLU A 99 -10.87 -9.60 -6.14
CA GLU A 99 -11.22 -10.31 -4.90
C GLU A 99 -10.20 -11.39 -4.55
N LYS A 100 -9.72 -12.14 -5.56
CA LYS A 100 -8.73 -13.20 -5.40
C LYS A 100 -7.39 -12.64 -4.94
N GLU A 101 -6.89 -11.62 -5.61
CA GLU A 101 -5.59 -10.98 -5.35
C GLU A 101 -5.58 -10.23 -4.02
N LEU A 102 -6.72 -9.68 -3.61
CA LEU A 102 -6.84 -8.92 -2.37
C LEU A 102 -7.10 -9.80 -1.15
N ASN A 103 -7.81 -10.93 -1.30
CA ASN A 103 -8.17 -11.86 -0.24
C ASN A 103 -8.63 -11.16 1.06
N LEU A 104 -9.60 -10.26 0.90
CA LEU A 104 -10.11 -9.40 1.96
C LEU A 104 -11.05 -10.17 2.89
N SER A 105 -10.98 -9.86 4.18
CA SER A 105 -12.04 -10.20 5.12
C SER A 105 -13.33 -9.42 4.82
N LYS A 106 -14.48 -9.93 5.29
CA LYS A 106 -15.76 -9.21 5.18
C LYS A 106 -15.68 -7.78 5.73
N LYS A 107 -15.01 -7.57 6.87
CA LYS A 107 -14.80 -6.23 7.46
C LYS A 107 -14.03 -5.29 6.51
N GLN A 108 -13.04 -5.82 5.79
CA GLN A 108 -12.28 -5.03 4.81
C GLN A 108 -13.11 -4.74 3.55
N VAL A 109 -13.89 -5.71 3.06
CA VAL A 109 -14.83 -5.47 1.96
C VAL A 109 -15.82 -4.37 2.34
N ASP A 110 -16.45 -4.47 3.52
CA ASP A 110 -17.38 -3.47 4.05
C ASP A 110 -16.72 -2.08 4.20
N ARG A 111 -15.40 -2.02 4.45
CA ARG A 111 -14.62 -0.78 4.53
C ARG A 111 -14.32 -0.16 3.16
N TRP A 112 -14.01 -0.96 2.15
CA TRP A 112 -13.53 -0.46 0.85
C TRP A 112 -14.63 -0.31 -0.18
N ALA A 113 -15.55 -1.27 -0.26
CA ALA A 113 -16.61 -1.31 -1.26
C ALA A 113 -17.57 -0.12 -1.08
N GLY A 114 -17.73 0.67 -2.14
CA GLY A 114 -18.54 1.89 -2.15
C GLY A 114 -17.75 3.20 -1.98
N LYS A 115 -16.42 3.14 -1.82
CA LYS A 115 -15.56 4.33 -1.87
C LYS A 115 -15.46 4.86 -3.30
N LYS A 116 -15.48 6.20 -3.43
CA LYS A 116 -15.44 6.90 -4.72
C LYS A 116 -14.10 6.77 -5.46
N TYR A 117 -13.02 6.48 -4.75
CA TYR A 117 -11.70 6.28 -5.32
C TYR A 117 -11.03 5.11 -4.60
N LEU A 118 -10.49 4.19 -5.38
CA LEU A 118 -9.71 3.05 -4.90
C LEU A 118 -8.43 2.94 -5.72
N ALA A 119 -7.40 2.36 -5.11
CA ALA A 119 -6.24 1.90 -5.83
C ALA A 119 -5.81 0.54 -5.31
N VAL A 120 -5.30 -0.30 -6.21
CA VAL A 120 -4.64 -1.56 -5.87
C VAL A 120 -3.20 -1.53 -6.34
N TYR A 121 -2.33 -2.12 -5.53
CA TYR A 121 -0.88 -2.20 -5.74
C TYR A 121 -0.50 -3.67 -5.66
N GLU A 122 -0.04 -4.22 -6.78
CA GLU A 122 0.45 -5.59 -6.84
C GLU A 122 1.88 -5.67 -6.32
N ILE A 123 2.13 -6.63 -5.45
CA ILE A 123 3.41 -6.83 -4.80
C ILE A 123 4.07 -8.07 -5.39
N ALA A 124 5.30 -7.92 -5.87
CA ALA A 124 6.17 -9.01 -6.29
C ALA A 124 7.46 -9.02 -5.46
N GLU A 125 8.26 -10.08 -5.63
CA GLU A 125 9.59 -10.22 -5.03
C GLU A 125 9.56 -9.97 -3.51
N LEU A 126 8.58 -10.55 -2.83
CA LEU A 126 8.49 -10.48 -1.37
C LEU A 126 9.70 -11.19 -0.76
N GLU A 127 10.43 -10.49 0.09
CA GLU A 127 11.60 -11.04 0.78
C GLU A 127 11.65 -10.63 2.25
N GLU A 128 12.18 -11.52 3.07
CA GLU A 128 12.56 -11.23 4.45
C GLU A 128 13.81 -10.34 4.46
N ILE A 129 13.86 -9.40 5.40
CA ILE A 129 14.99 -8.49 5.60
C ILE A 129 15.43 -8.49 7.04
N THR A 130 16.63 -7.98 7.32
CA THR A 130 17.06 -7.72 8.69
C THR A 130 16.04 -6.82 9.40
N PRO A 131 15.41 -7.29 10.48
CA PRO A 131 14.34 -6.54 11.13
C PRO A 131 14.82 -5.19 11.66
N PHE A 132 13.93 -4.20 11.60
CA PHE A 132 14.14 -2.91 12.24
C PHE A 132 12.84 -2.30 12.73
N GLN A 133 12.94 -1.40 13.70
CA GLN A 133 11.78 -0.69 14.22
C GLN A 133 11.53 0.60 13.44
N TYR A 134 10.27 0.84 13.14
CA TYR A 134 9.81 2.08 12.53
C TYR A 134 9.60 3.15 13.62
N ASN A 135 10.27 4.29 13.46
CA ASN A 135 10.03 5.47 14.26
C ASN A 135 8.78 6.20 13.76
N ARG A 136 7.64 5.88 14.37
CA ARG A 136 6.37 6.50 14.02
C ARG A 136 6.31 7.96 14.48
N GLU A 137 6.50 8.87 13.51
CA GLU A 137 6.18 10.29 13.69
C GLU A 137 4.66 10.51 13.84
N LYS A 138 4.22 11.73 14.13
CA LYS A 138 2.80 12.10 14.32
C LYS A 138 1.91 11.90 13.06
N ASN A 139 2.42 11.29 12.00
CA ASN A 139 1.62 10.99 10.82
C ASN A 139 0.61 9.85 11.11
N MET A 140 -0.65 10.09 10.71
CA MET A 140 -1.76 9.15 10.83
C MET A 140 -2.02 8.36 9.53
N ASP A 141 -1.25 8.62 8.48
CA ASP A 141 -1.41 7.95 7.19
C ASP A 141 -1.07 6.45 7.29
N ASP A 142 -1.85 5.63 6.57
CA ASP A 142 -1.65 4.18 6.46
C ASP A 142 -0.65 3.78 5.36
N TRP A 143 -0.01 4.80 4.77
CA TRP A 143 1.00 4.70 3.71
C TRP A 143 1.95 5.90 3.79
N VAL A 144 3.22 5.64 4.04
CA VAL A 144 4.27 6.67 4.10
C VAL A 144 5.16 6.51 2.87
N ILE A 145 5.50 7.62 2.22
CA ILE A 145 6.41 7.68 1.07
C ILE A 145 7.67 8.41 1.52
N THR A 146 8.82 7.80 1.28
CA THR A 146 10.15 8.34 1.60
C THR A 146 11.11 8.11 0.44
N ASP A 147 12.16 8.92 0.37
CA ASP A 147 13.29 8.69 -0.54
C ASP A 147 14.32 7.70 0.04
N ASP A 148 14.26 7.44 1.35
CA ASP A 148 15.11 6.50 2.08
C ASP A 148 14.42 6.00 3.36
N ILE A 149 14.23 4.69 3.49
CA ILE A 149 13.60 4.01 4.63
C ILE A 149 14.43 4.16 5.92
N ASN A 150 15.74 4.39 5.81
CA ASN A 150 16.60 4.57 6.98
C ASN A 150 16.29 5.87 7.74
N LYS A 151 15.68 6.86 7.08
CA LYS A 151 15.26 8.11 7.74
C LYS A 151 14.12 7.93 8.73
N ILE A 152 13.34 6.85 8.57
CA ILE A 152 12.19 6.55 9.41
C ILE A 152 12.43 5.34 10.33
N LYS A 153 13.66 4.84 10.38
CA LYS A 153 14.09 3.79 11.30
C LYS A 153 14.36 4.41 12.69
N LEU A 154 13.98 3.69 13.75
CA LEU A 154 14.28 4.04 15.14
C LEU A 154 15.75 3.75 15.50
#